data_AF-A0A6A6L8D2-F1
#
_entry.id   AF-A0A6A6L8D2-F1
#
_cell.length_a   1.000
_cell.length_b   1.000
_cell.length_c   1.000
_cell.angle_alpha   90.00
_cell.angle_beta   90.00
_cell.angle_gamma   90.00
#
_symmetry.space_group_name_H-M   'P 1'
#
loop_
_entity.id
_entity.type
_entity.pdbx_description
1 polymer ?
#
loop_
_entity_poly.entity_id
_entity_poly.type
_entity_poly.pdbx_seq_one_letter_code
_entity_poly.pdbx_strand_id
1 'polypeptide(L)'
;MRRGPTVPLRAGDGRHAPPPPLPDVYNIIPIHDLLTEHPSIRYPEVRAAAAALRDVSNLPRLPFVTRDPHMDLMDWLGVLFGFQRDNVRNQREHLVLHLANSQMRLQPPPTIPDELDQKVLRRFRGKLLSNYTSWCSYLGRKSQVALSKRNNNSNELRRELLYVALYLLIWGESGNLRFMPECICYIYHHMAMELNQVLDEWTDPNTGRPFLPSIYGDCAFLKSIVMPFYKTIKTEVDSSNNGTKPHSAWRNYDDLNEFFWSRRCFRKLSWPINFGSNYFDTVVKSNRIGKTGFVEQRSFWNVYRSFDKLWVLLILFLQASFIAWEGTEYPWQALERRDLQVELLTCFITWGGLRFLQSILDAGTQYSLVLGTQCCWV
;
A
#
# COMPACT_ATOMS: atom_id res chain seq x y z
N MET A 1 70.50 54.00 8.74
CA MET A 1 70.31 52.79 7.92
C MET A 1 71.20 51.67 8.45
N ARG A 2 70.65 50.73 9.21
CA ARG A 2 71.32 49.47 9.57
C ARG A 2 70.32 48.34 9.27
N ARG A 3 70.68 47.50 8.31
CA ARG A 3 69.91 46.34 7.84
C ARG A 3 69.86 45.29 8.95
N GLY A 4 68.65 44.88 9.33
CA GLY A 4 68.41 43.71 10.18
C GLY A 4 68.61 42.40 9.40
N PRO A 5 68.86 41.28 10.10
CA PRO A 5 69.26 40.03 9.48
C PRO A 5 68.09 39.32 8.77
N THR A 6 68.41 38.73 7.63
CA THR A 6 67.54 37.88 6.80
C THR A 6 67.21 36.58 7.50
N VAL A 7 65.92 36.32 7.71
CA VAL A 7 65.39 35.02 8.18
C VAL A 7 65.30 34.06 6.98
N PRO A 8 65.70 32.78 7.09
CA PRO A 8 65.67 31.85 5.96
C PRO A 8 64.25 31.41 5.62
N LEU A 9 63.95 31.35 4.33
CA LEU A 9 62.77 30.70 3.75
C LEU A 9 62.77 29.20 4.11
N ARG A 10 61.83 28.77 4.95
CA ARG A 10 61.56 27.34 5.15
C ARG A 10 60.55 26.90 4.11
N ALA A 11 61.04 26.23 3.07
CA ALA A 11 60.21 25.40 2.21
C ALA A 11 59.59 24.28 3.06
N GLY A 12 58.26 24.20 3.04
CA GLY A 12 57.49 23.16 3.70
C GLY A 12 56.21 22.96 2.90
N ASP A 13 56.31 22.08 1.90
CA ASP A 13 55.19 21.52 1.14
C ASP A 13 54.25 20.78 2.11
N GLY A 14 53.34 21.53 2.73
CA GLY A 14 52.31 21.02 3.61
C GLY A 14 51.17 20.44 2.78
N ARG A 15 51.41 19.31 2.10
CA ARG A 15 50.35 18.45 1.57
C ARG A 15 49.45 18.06 2.74
N HIS A 16 48.40 18.85 2.97
CA HIS A 16 47.34 18.46 3.88
C HIS A 16 46.76 17.17 3.30
N ALA A 17 46.91 16.07 4.03
CA ALA A 17 46.14 14.88 3.76
C ALA A 17 44.67 15.31 3.64
N PRO A 18 43.92 14.81 2.63
CA PRO A 18 42.49 15.10 2.57
C PRO A 18 41.89 14.79 3.94
N PRO A 19 40.99 15.65 4.46
CA PRO A 19 40.33 15.37 5.72
C PRO A 19 39.78 13.95 5.69
N PRO A 20 39.85 13.19 6.80
CA PRO A 20 39.29 11.85 6.85
C PRO A 20 37.85 11.91 6.32
N PRO A 21 37.43 10.93 5.51
CA PRO A 21 36.07 10.92 4.98
C PRO A 21 35.10 11.09 6.15
N LEU A 22 34.18 12.05 6.01
CA LEU A 22 33.15 12.26 7.01
C LEU A 22 32.46 10.93 7.28
N PRO A 23 32.20 10.56 8.55
CA PRO A 23 31.53 9.32 8.86
C PRO A 23 30.19 9.25 8.09
N ASP A 24 29.93 8.11 7.47
CA ASP A 24 28.70 7.90 6.71
C ASP A 24 27.49 8.15 7.62
N VAL A 25 26.62 9.07 7.18
CA VAL A 25 25.43 9.46 7.94
C VAL A 25 24.45 8.28 7.98
N TYR A 26 24.13 7.84 9.19
CA TYR A 26 23.11 6.82 9.48
C TYR A 26 21.93 7.45 10.25
N ASN A 27 20.76 6.84 10.20
CA ASN A 27 19.56 7.37 10.86
C ASN A 27 19.50 6.97 12.34
N ILE A 28 19.57 5.67 12.62
CA ILE A 28 19.48 5.07 13.97
C ILE A 28 20.67 4.16 14.26
N ILE A 29 21.07 3.31 13.31
CA ILE A 29 22.16 2.33 13.50
C ILE A 29 23.20 2.36 12.36
N PRO A 30 24.51 2.35 12.66
CA PRO A 30 25.56 2.35 11.64
C PRO A 30 25.75 0.95 11.04
N ILE A 31 24.92 0.58 10.06
CA ILE A 31 24.98 -0.74 9.39
C ILE A 31 26.16 -0.82 8.41
N HIS A 32 26.56 0.33 7.87
CA HIS A 32 27.62 0.46 6.86
C HIS A 32 29.02 0.24 7.46
N ASP A 33 29.19 0.59 8.75
CA ASP A 33 30.46 0.42 9.46
C ASP A 33 30.27 -0.37 10.77
N LEU A 34 30.47 -1.69 10.69
CA LEU A 34 30.43 -2.58 11.85
C LEU A 34 31.62 -2.37 12.81
N LEU A 35 32.61 -1.58 12.42
CA LEU A 35 33.76 -1.24 13.27
C LEU A 35 33.53 0.06 14.05
N THR A 36 32.45 0.81 13.76
CA THR A 36 32.08 1.99 14.52
C THR A 36 31.78 1.62 15.98
N GLU A 37 32.27 2.41 16.93
CA GLU A 37 31.94 2.28 18.36
C GLU A 37 30.50 2.76 18.64
N HIS A 38 29.50 1.99 18.20
CA HIS A 38 28.09 2.28 18.47
C HIS A 38 27.46 1.23 19.40
N PRO A 39 26.68 1.62 20.43
CA PRO A 39 26.07 0.67 21.36
C PRO A 39 25.21 -0.41 20.70
N SER A 40 24.58 -0.11 19.55
CA SER A 40 23.75 -1.08 18.83
C SER A 40 24.55 -2.26 18.26
N ILE A 41 25.82 -2.07 17.92
CA ILE A 41 26.69 -3.12 17.35
C ILE A 41 27.10 -4.14 18.43
N ARG A 42 26.94 -3.80 19.72
CA ARG A 42 27.20 -4.74 20.82
C ARG A 42 26.23 -5.93 20.83
N TYR A 43 25.02 -5.74 20.30
CA TYR A 43 24.02 -6.80 20.21
C TYR A 43 24.34 -7.76 19.06
N PRO A 44 24.54 -9.07 19.34
CA PRO A 44 24.87 -10.05 18.30
C PRO A 44 23.78 -10.19 17.24
N GLU A 45 22.52 -9.96 17.59
CA GLU A 45 21.38 -10.05 16.67
C GLU A 45 21.39 -8.94 15.62
N VAL A 46 21.87 -7.74 15.99
CA VAL A 46 22.04 -6.63 15.05
C VAL A 46 23.18 -6.94 14.08
N ARG A 47 24.30 -7.48 14.59
CA ARG A 47 25.42 -7.92 13.75
C ARG A 47 25.02 -9.05 12.81
N ALA A 48 24.27 -10.03 13.30
CA ALA A 48 23.76 -11.15 12.52
C ALA A 48 22.91 -10.70 11.34
N ALA A 49 21.93 -9.81 11.60
CA ALA A 49 21.07 -9.28 10.55
C ALA A 49 21.85 -8.40 9.55
N ALA A 50 22.78 -7.56 10.02
CA ALA A 50 23.62 -6.74 9.15
C ALA A 50 24.57 -7.58 8.29
N ALA A 51 25.19 -8.63 8.86
CA ALA A 51 26.07 -9.55 8.15
C ALA A 51 25.30 -10.33 7.07
N ALA A 52 24.08 -10.78 7.36
CA ALA A 52 23.24 -11.48 6.40
C ALA A 52 22.91 -10.62 5.16
N LEU A 53 22.79 -9.29 5.32
CA LEU A 53 22.58 -8.38 4.19
C LEU A 53 23.82 -8.17 3.32
N ARG A 54 25.03 -8.40 3.85
CA ARG A 54 26.29 -8.22 3.11
C ARG A 54 26.64 -9.41 2.19
N ASP A 55 25.91 -10.52 2.27
CA ASP A 55 26.18 -11.69 1.44
C ASP A 55 25.71 -11.49 -0.02
N VAL A 56 26.51 -10.80 -0.81
CA VAL A 56 26.30 -10.54 -2.26
C VAL A 56 27.10 -11.46 -3.18
N SER A 57 27.73 -12.51 -2.64
CA SER A 57 28.70 -13.37 -3.34
C SER A 57 28.20 -13.97 -4.66
N ASN A 58 26.94 -14.41 -4.72
CA ASN A 58 26.33 -15.09 -5.87
C ASN A 58 25.33 -14.22 -6.66
N LEU A 59 25.40 -12.89 -6.54
CA LEU A 59 24.52 -12.03 -7.33
C LEU A 59 25.09 -11.75 -8.72
N PRO A 60 24.24 -11.74 -9.76
CA PRO A 60 24.65 -11.32 -11.10
C PRO A 60 25.24 -9.91 -11.10
N ARG A 61 26.24 -9.70 -11.97
CA ARG A 61 26.82 -8.37 -12.17
C ARG A 61 25.88 -7.53 -13.01
N LEU A 62 25.56 -6.34 -12.53
CA LEU A 62 24.74 -5.38 -13.26
C LEU A 62 25.63 -4.64 -14.29
N PRO A 63 25.25 -4.59 -15.57
CA PRO A 63 26.13 -4.08 -16.64
C PRO A 63 26.37 -2.56 -16.58
N PHE A 64 25.57 -1.83 -15.82
CA PHE A 64 25.58 -0.36 -15.75
C PHE A 64 26.21 0.21 -14.46
N VAL A 65 26.71 -0.63 -13.54
CA VAL A 65 27.29 -0.17 -12.27
C VAL A 65 28.63 -0.84 -11.97
N THR A 66 29.60 -0.02 -11.55
CA THR A 66 30.84 -0.49 -10.94
C THR A 66 30.54 -1.04 -9.56
N ARG A 67 30.85 -2.32 -9.31
CA ARG A 67 30.59 -2.99 -8.04
C ARG A 67 31.37 -2.31 -6.92
N ASP A 68 30.66 -1.62 -6.03
CA ASP A 68 31.23 -1.10 -4.79
C ASP A 68 31.54 -2.28 -3.84
N PRO A 69 32.76 -2.37 -3.28
CA PRO A 69 33.10 -3.38 -2.28
C PRO A 69 32.18 -3.40 -1.05
N HIS A 70 31.52 -2.28 -0.72
CA HIS A 70 30.64 -2.14 0.43
C HIS A 70 29.15 -2.36 0.09
N MET A 71 28.85 -2.73 -1.15
CA MET A 71 27.49 -2.94 -1.63
C MET A 71 26.83 -4.14 -0.96
N ASP A 72 25.66 -3.92 -0.37
CA ASP A 72 24.85 -4.99 0.23
C ASP A 72 23.64 -5.38 -0.66
N LEU A 73 22.82 -6.32 -0.18
CA LEU A 73 21.62 -6.77 -0.89
C LEU A 73 20.61 -5.64 -1.17
N MET A 74 20.49 -4.67 -0.26
CA MET A 74 19.57 -3.54 -0.38
C MET A 74 20.07 -2.56 -1.45
N ASP A 75 21.37 -2.26 -1.46
CA ASP A 75 22.01 -1.45 -2.50
C ASP A 75 21.87 -2.10 -3.87
N TRP A 76 22.02 -3.42 -3.95
CA TRP A 76 21.86 -4.15 -5.20
C TRP A 76 20.44 -4.08 -5.75
N LEU A 77 19.42 -4.26 -4.92
CA LEU A 77 18.03 -4.03 -5.33
C LEU A 77 17.75 -2.57 -5.68
N GLY A 78 18.35 -1.65 -4.92
CA GLY A 78 18.27 -0.21 -5.13
C GLY A 78 18.72 0.18 -6.53
N VAL A 79 19.89 -0.30 -6.94
CA VAL A 79 20.46 -0.10 -8.27
C VAL A 79 19.66 -0.82 -9.35
N LEU A 80 19.25 -2.07 -9.09
CA LEU A 80 18.55 -2.91 -10.07
C LEU A 80 17.24 -2.28 -10.55
N PHE A 81 16.42 -1.80 -9.62
CA PHE A 81 15.09 -1.24 -9.92
C PHE A 81 15.03 0.29 -9.88
N GLY A 82 16.13 0.95 -9.51
CA GLY A 82 16.19 2.40 -9.45
C GLY A 82 15.41 3.02 -8.29
N PHE A 83 15.54 2.45 -7.09
CA PHE A 83 14.98 3.04 -5.86
C PHE A 83 15.81 4.27 -5.41
N GLN A 84 15.19 5.18 -4.68
CA GLN A 84 15.86 6.34 -4.09
C GLN A 84 16.87 5.90 -3.01
N ARG A 85 18.07 6.50 -3.02
CA ARG A 85 19.16 6.16 -2.08
C ARG A 85 18.73 6.25 -0.61
N ASP A 86 17.99 7.30 -0.26
CA ASP A 86 17.52 7.51 1.11
C ASP A 86 16.46 6.49 1.52
N ASN A 87 15.60 6.05 0.58
CA ASN A 87 14.66 4.96 0.83
C ASN A 87 15.40 3.65 1.12
N VAL A 88 16.43 3.33 0.32
CA VAL A 88 17.25 2.13 0.52
C VAL A 88 17.93 2.15 1.89
N ARG A 89 18.52 3.27 2.29
CA ARG A 89 19.15 3.44 3.61
C ARG A 89 18.14 3.26 4.75
N ASN A 90 16.99 3.94 4.67
CA ASN A 90 15.94 3.86 5.68
C ASN A 90 15.35 2.44 5.81
N GLN A 91 15.05 1.78 4.68
CA GLN A 91 14.48 0.43 4.71
C GLN A 91 15.49 -0.63 5.16
N ARG A 92 16.79 -0.41 4.95
CA ARG A 92 17.85 -1.28 5.46
C ARG A 92 17.88 -1.28 6.99
N GLU A 93 17.87 -0.10 7.59
CA GLU A 93 17.79 0.03 9.05
C GLU A 93 16.51 -0.59 9.61
N HIS A 94 15.39 -0.31 8.97
CA HIS A 94 14.09 -0.88 9.35
C HIS A 94 14.10 -2.42 9.31
N LEU A 95 14.66 -3.03 8.25
CA LEU A 95 14.76 -4.48 8.11
C LEU A 95 15.68 -5.09 9.18
N VAL A 96 16.87 -4.51 9.41
CA VAL A 96 17.81 -4.98 10.42
C VAL A 96 17.18 -4.94 11.80
N LEU A 97 16.52 -3.83 12.17
CA LEU A 97 15.84 -3.70 13.46
C LEU A 97 14.73 -4.73 13.64
N HIS A 98 13.92 -5.00 12.60
CA HIS A 98 12.86 -6.01 12.68
C HIS A 98 13.39 -7.43 12.86
N LEU A 99 14.45 -7.79 12.13
CA LEU A 99 15.08 -9.10 12.22
C LEU A 99 15.78 -9.28 13.57
N ALA A 100 16.57 -8.29 14.01
CA ALA A 100 17.25 -8.32 15.30
C ALA A 100 16.24 -8.44 16.45
N ASN A 101 15.21 -7.59 16.49
CA ASN A 101 14.15 -7.65 17.51
C ASN A 101 13.41 -8.98 17.54
N SER A 102 13.24 -9.62 16.38
CA SER A 102 12.57 -10.93 16.29
C SER A 102 13.49 -12.06 16.74
N GLN A 103 14.79 -11.95 16.46
CA GLN A 103 15.81 -12.91 16.88
C GLN A 103 16.05 -12.87 18.39
N MET A 104 16.07 -11.68 19.00
CA MET A 104 16.17 -11.52 20.47
C MET A 104 15.02 -12.20 21.23
N ARG A 105 13.88 -12.43 20.57
CA ARG A 105 12.70 -13.07 21.16
C ARG A 105 12.66 -14.60 20.95
N LEU A 106 13.69 -15.18 20.34
CA LEU A 106 13.75 -16.63 20.14
C LEU A 106 13.95 -17.37 21.47
N GLN A 107 13.20 -18.45 21.64
CA GLN A 107 13.38 -19.40 22.74
C GLN A 107 13.36 -20.83 22.16
N PRO A 108 14.44 -21.61 22.33
CA PRO A 108 15.74 -21.22 22.91
C PRO A 108 16.50 -20.20 22.02
N PRO A 109 17.52 -19.51 22.56
CA PRO A 109 18.41 -18.64 21.79
C PRO A 109 19.08 -19.39 20.62
N PRO A 110 19.49 -18.67 19.56
CA PRO A 110 20.18 -19.28 18.42
C PRO A 110 21.51 -19.92 18.86
N THR A 111 21.87 -21.04 18.23
CA THR A 111 23.11 -21.77 18.51
C THR A 111 24.36 -20.93 18.21
N ILE A 112 24.28 -20.06 17.19
CA ILE A 112 25.32 -19.13 16.78
C ILE A 112 24.72 -17.71 16.89
N PRO A 113 25.15 -16.88 17.86
CA PRO A 113 24.55 -15.57 18.11
C PRO A 113 24.69 -14.58 16.93
N ASP A 114 25.81 -14.65 16.21
CA ASP A 114 26.14 -13.76 15.09
C ASP A 114 25.60 -14.24 13.73
N GLU A 115 24.75 -15.26 13.70
CA GLU A 115 24.07 -15.75 12.49
C GLU A 115 22.56 -15.51 12.57
N LEU A 116 21.95 -15.12 11.45
CA LEU A 116 20.51 -14.89 11.37
C LEU A 116 19.77 -16.24 11.28
N ASP A 117 18.91 -16.52 12.25
CA ASP A 117 18.07 -17.73 12.23
C ASP A 117 17.04 -17.65 11.10
N GLN A 118 17.10 -18.63 10.19
CA GLN A 118 16.20 -18.73 9.05
C GLN A 118 14.70 -18.79 9.45
N LYS A 119 14.36 -19.32 10.64
CA LYS A 119 12.99 -19.34 11.16
C LYS A 119 12.47 -17.93 11.43
N VAL A 120 13.33 -17.03 11.88
CA VAL A 120 12.99 -15.61 12.12
C VAL A 120 12.62 -14.96 10.80
N LEU A 121 13.48 -15.11 9.79
CA LEU A 121 13.24 -14.55 8.46
C LEU A 121 11.98 -15.15 7.84
N ARG A 122 11.79 -16.47 7.92
CA ARG A 122 10.60 -17.15 7.39
C ARG A 122 9.31 -16.67 8.03
N ARG A 123 9.31 -16.48 9.36
CA ARG A 123 8.16 -15.92 10.09
C ARG A 123 7.92 -14.47 9.70
N PHE A 124 8.97 -13.67 9.57
CA PHE A 124 8.88 -12.28 9.16
C PHE A 124 8.30 -12.15 7.75
N ARG A 125 8.85 -12.88 6.76
CA ARG A 125 8.32 -12.93 5.39
C ARG A 125 6.87 -13.38 5.36
N GLY A 126 6.54 -14.45 6.09
CA GLY A 126 5.17 -14.98 6.13
C GLY A 126 4.14 -13.95 6.58
N LYS A 127 4.51 -13.10 7.56
CA LYS A 127 3.68 -11.98 8.01
C LYS A 127 3.68 -10.81 7.02
N LEU A 128 4.84 -10.41 6.50
CA LEU A 128 4.97 -9.28 5.59
C LEU A 128 4.23 -9.51 4.27
N LEU A 129 4.33 -10.72 3.72
CA LEU A 129 3.76 -11.10 2.42
C LEU A 129 2.42 -11.86 2.55
N SER A 130 1.76 -11.81 3.71
CA SER A 130 0.47 -12.49 3.91
C SER A 130 -0.58 -11.97 2.93
N ASN A 131 -0.69 -10.65 2.79
CA ASN A 131 -1.65 -10.00 1.91
C ASN A 131 -1.38 -10.35 0.44
N TYR A 132 -0.11 -10.31 0.03
CA TYR A 132 0.30 -10.74 -1.30
C TYR A 132 -0.06 -12.22 -1.59
N THR A 133 0.15 -13.10 -0.61
CA THR A 133 -0.19 -14.52 -0.73
C THR A 133 -1.71 -14.70 -0.90
N SER A 134 -2.50 -13.99 -0.10
CA SER A 134 -3.97 -13.99 -0.21
C SER A 134 -4.43 -13.43 -1.55
N TRP A 135 -3.85 -12.32 -2.01
CA TRP A 135 -4.16 -11.70 -3.31
C TRP A 135 -3.86 -12.64 -4.49
N CYS A 136 -2.70 -13.31 -4.48
CA CYS A 136 -2.37 -14.34 -5.48
C CYS A 136 -3.37 -15.49 -5.47
N SER A 137 -3.76 -15.98 -4.28
CA SER A 137 -4.78 -17.03 -4.15
C SER A 137 -6.12 -16.58 -4.71
N TYR A 138 -6.56 -15.37 -4.37
CA TYR A 138 -7.82 -14.79 -4.84
C TYR A 138 -7.87 -14.69 -6.37
N LEU A 139 -6.79 -14.23 -7.02
CA LEU A 139 -6.72 -14.14 -8.48
C LEU A 139 -6.42 -15.48 -9.16
N GLY A 140 -6.10 -16.53 -8.41
CA GLY A 140 -5.63 -17.82 -8.94
C GLY A 140 -4.30 -17.70 -9.69
N ARG A 141 -3.37 -16.89 -9.19
CA ARG A 141 -2.02 -16.71 -9.74
C ARG A 141 -0.97 -17.42 -8.89
N LYS A 142 0.01 -18.03 -9.55
CA LYS A 142 1.16 -18.62 -8.86
C LYS A 142 2.01 -17.49 -8.26
N SER A 143 2.37 -17.62 -6.98
CA SER A 143 3.28 -16.67 -6.34
C SER A 143 4.65 -16.68 -7.00
N GLN A 144 5.20 -15.49 -7.22
CA GLN A 144 6.58 -15.28 -7.70
C GLN A 144 7.64 -15.41 -6.59
N VAL A 145 7.23 -15.67 -5.35
CA VAL A 145 8.16 -16.01 -4.27
C VAL A 145 8.55 -17.48 -4.43
N ALA A 146 9.64 -17.73 -5.15
CA ALA A 146 10.14 -19.06 -5.48
C ALA A 146 11.20 -19.50 -4.47
N LEU A 147 10.75 -20.04 -3.34
CA LEU A 147 11.63 -20.61 -2.31
C LEU A 147 11.49 -22.14 -2.31
N SER A 148 12.61 -22.86 -2.31
CA SER A 148 12.62 -24.31 -2.23
C SER A 148 12.41 -24.76 -0.79
N LYS A 149 11.35 -25.54 -0.52
CA LYS A 149 11.10 -26.08 0.83
C LYS A 149 12.13 -27.14 1.28
N ARG A 150 13.02 -27.58 0.39
CA ARG A 150 13.80 -28.82 0.54
C ARG A 150 15.29 -28.61 0.83
N ASN A 151 15.83 -27.41 0.62
CA ASN A 151 17.24 -27.09 0.88
C ASN A 151 17.37 -25.88 1.82
N ASN A 152 17.97 -26.07 2.98
CA ASN A 152 18.32 -24.99 3.92
C ASN A 152 19.74 -24.48 3.61
N ASN A 153 19.94 -23.91 2.43
CA ASN A 153 21.25 -23.39 2.02
C ASN A 153 21.29 -21.86 2.12
N SER A 154 22.48 -21.28 2.29
CA SER A 154 22.70 -19.82 2.32
C SER A 154 22.09 -19.07 1.12
N ASN A 155 22.04 -19.71 -0.05
CA ASN A 155 21.38 -19.17 -1.24
C ASN A 155 19.88 -18.92 -1.07
N GLU A 156 19.16 -19.80 -0.35
CA GLU A 156 17.73 -19.64 -0.09
C GLU A 156 17.48 -18.52 0.93
N LEU A 157 18.34 -18.40 1.96
CA LEU A 157 18.28 -17.28 2.90
C LEU A 157 18.45 -15.94 2.18
N ARG A 158 19.44 -15.84 1.28
CA ARG A 158 19.67 -14.65 0.45
C ARG A 158 18.45 -14.33 -0.41
N ARG A 159 17.90 -15.33 -1.11
CA ARG A 159 16.72 -15.14 -1.97
C ARG A 159 15.51 -14.70 -1.15
N GLU A 160 15.33 -15.26 0.04
CA GLU A 160 14.28 -14.88 0.97
C GLU A 160 14.44 -13.44 1.46
N LEU A 161 15.66 -13.03 1.80
CA LEU A 161 15.99 -11.64 2.14
C LEU A 161 15.69 -10.69 0.97
N LEU A 162 16.05 -11.06 -0.26
CA LEU A 162 15.76 -10.23 -1.45
C LEU A 162 14.27 -10.01 -1.66
N TYR A 163 13.42 -11.03 -1.46
CA TYR A 163 11.97 -10.86 -1.56
C TYR A 163 11.41 -9.91 -0.49
N VAL A 164 11.87 -10.07 0.75
CA VAL A 164 11.48 -9.22 1.87
C VAL A 164 11.94 -7.78 1.64
N ALA A 165 13.20 -7.60 1.26
CA ALA A 165 13.81 -6.32 0.94
C ALA A 165 13.08 -5.61 -0.20
N LEU A 166 12.78 -6.33 -1.29
CA LEU A 166 12.06 -5.79 -2.44
C LEU A 166 10.68 -5.25 -2.02
N TYR A 167 9.93 -5.99 -1.20
CA TYR A 167 8.64 -5.51 -0.71
C TYR A 167 8.78 -4.25 0.14
N LEU A 168 9.75 -4.19 1.06
CA LEU A 168 9.99 -3.02 1.89
C LEU A 168 10.42 -1.80 1.07
N LEU A 169 11.24 -1.97 0.04
CA LEU A 169 11.66 -0.90 -0.86
C LEU A 169 10.48 -0.33 -1.65
N ILE A 170 9.64 -1.21 -2.21
CA ILE A 170 8.38 -0.82 -2.88
C ILE A 170 7.49 -0.06 -1.90
N TRP A 171 7.26 -0.60 -0.71
CA TRP A 171 6.45 0.03 0.33
C TRP A 171 6.99 1.39 0.75
N GLY A 172 8.32 1.51 0.89
CA GLY A 172 9.02 2.72 1.29
C GLY A 172 8.79 3.88 0.34
N GLU A 173 8.77 3.63 -0.97
CA GLU A 173 8.54 4.65 -2.00
C GLU A 173 7.09 4.80 -2.47
N SER A 174 6.21 3.87 -2.11
CA SER A 174 4.81 3.86 -2.59
C SER A 174 3.98 5.10 -2.18
N GLY A 175 4.34 5.82 -1.10
CA GLY A 175 3.64 7.01 -0.66
C GLY A 175 2.12 6.82 -0.54
N ASN A 176 1.34 7.57 -1.32
CA ASN A 176 -0.12 7.48 -1.34
C ASN A 176 -0.67 6.16 -1.90
N LEU A 177 0.12 5.37 -2.62
CA LEU A 177 -0.29 4.06 -3.11
C LEU A 177 -0.42 3.04 -1.97
N ARG A 178 0.07 3.34 -0.77
CA ARG A 178 -0.13 2.51 0.44
C ARG A 178 -1.60 2.32 0.79
N PHE A 179 -2.47 3.22 0.36
CA PHE A 179 -3.93 3.10 0.51
C PHE A 179 -4.57 2.18 -0.53
N MET A 180 -3.77 1.56 -1.41
CA MET A 180 -4.19 0.63 -2.46
C MET A 180 -3.38 -0.67 -2.37
N PRO A 181 -3.65 -1.53 -1.37
CA PRO A 181 -2.81 -2.70 -1.10
C PRO A 181 -2.76 -3.71 -2.25
N GLU A 182 -3.83 -3.87 -3.04
CA GLU A 182 -3.84 -4.77 -4.19
C GLU A 182 -3.04 -4.21 -5.37
N CYS A 183 -2.98 -2.87 -5.51
CA CYS A 183 -2.04 -2.22 -6.43
C CYS A 183 -0.59 -2.53 -6.04
N ILE A 184 -0.24 -2.45 -4.75
CA ILE A 184 1.10 -2.82 -4.26
C ILE A 184 1.38 -4.30 -4.51
N CYS A 185 0.40 -5.19 -4.29
CA CYS A 185 0.55 -6.62 -4.59
C CYS A 185 0.83 -6.87 -6.08
N TYR A 186 0.16 -6.13 -6.97
CA TYR A 186 0.40 -6.20 -8.42
C TYR A 186 1.82 -5.74 -8.80
N ILE A 187 2.26 -4.59 -8.29
CA ILE A 187 3.62 -4.07 -8.52
C ILE A 187 4.66 -5.08 -8.01
N TYR A 188 4.50 -5.54 -6.76
CA TYR A 188 5.38 -6.53 -6.17
C TYR A 188 5.41 -7.85 -6.95
N HIS A 189 4.27 -8.33 -7.45
CA HIS A 189 4.19 -9.55 -8.25
C HIS A 189 5.10 -9.48 -9.47
N HIS A 190 5.01 -8.40 -10.24
CA HIS A 190 5.79 -8.25 -11.45
C HIS A 190 7.26 -7.97 -11.20
N MET A 191 7.59 -7.12 -10.21
CA MET A 191 8.99 -6.87 -9.85
C MET A 191 9.66 -8.11 -9.27
N ALA A 192 8.94 -8.95 -8.51
CA ALA A 192 9.47 -10.23 -8.04
C ALA A 192 9.69 -11.23 -9.19
N MET A 193 8.85 -11.18 -10.23
CA MET A 193 9.04 -11.95 -11.46
C MET A 193 10.31 -11.52 -12.21
N GLU A 194 10.53 -10.21 -12.38
CA GLU A 194 11.75 -9.67 -12.99
C GLU A 194 12.99 -9.99 -12.14
N LEU A 195 12.89 -9.87 -10.82
CA LEU A 195 13.96 -10.26 -9.90
C LEU A 195 14.35 -11.73 -10.10
N ASN A 196 13.38 -12.63 -10.25
CA ASN A 196 13.68 -14.04 -10.53
C ASN A 196 14.39 -14.22 -11.86
N GLN A 197 13.95 -13.54 -12.91
CA GLN A 197 14.60 -13.61 -14.22
C GLN A 197 16.05 -13.13 -14.17
N VAL A 198 16.34 -12.07 -13.41
CA VAL A 198 17.70 -11.59 -13.18
C VAL A 198 18.52 -12.62 -12.40
N LEU A 199 17.98 -13.14 -11.28
CA LEU A 199 18.68 -14.10 -10.43
C LEU A 199 18.95 -15.45 -11.12
N ASP A 200 18.02 -15.89 -11.98
CA ASP A 200 18.14 -17.12 -12.76
C ASP A 200 18.97 -16.90 -14.05
N GLU A 201 19.60 -15.73 -14.19
CA GLU A 201 20.46 -15.32 -15.33
C GLU A 201 19.78 -15.53 -16.69
N TRP A 202 18.47 -15.25 -16.75
CA TRP A 202 17.71 -15.43 -17.98
C TRP A 202 18.28 -14.54 -19.09
N THR A 203 18.46 -15.14 -20.26
CA THR A 203 18.94 -14.42 -21.45
C THR A 203 17.75 -14.08 -22.32
N ASP A 204 17.60 -12.81 -22.69
CA ASP A 204 16.53 -12.38 -23.58
C ASP A 204 16.74 -12.98 -24.98
N PRO A 205 15.81 -13.82 -25.49
CA PRO A 205 15.91 -14.46 -26.79
C PRO A 205 16.05 -13.47 -27.95
N ASN A 206 15.54 -12.25 -27.79
CA ASN A 206 15.54 -11.25 -28.85
C ASN A 206 16.87 -10.49 -28.94
N THR A 207 17.50 -10.23 -27.79
CA THR A 207 18.73 -9.41 -27.73
C THR A 207 20.00 -10.21 -27.47
N GLY A 208 19.87 -11.45 -26.99
CA GLY A 208 21.00 -12.30 -26.59
C GLY A 208 21.76 -11.78 -25.37
N ARG A 209 21.20 -10.79 -24.65
CA ARG A 209 21.82 -10.18 -23.47
C ARG A 209 21.18 -10.69 -22.18
N PRO A 210 21.89 -10.60 -21.03
CA PRO A 210 21.28 -10.84 -19.74
C PRO A 210 20.04 -9.97 -19.56
N PHE A 211 18.99 -10.56 -18.99
CA PHE A 211 17.76 -9.84 -18.71
C PHE A 211 18.00 -8.66 -17.79
N LEU A 212 17.43 -7.52 -18.17
CA LEU A 212 17.37 -6.34 -17.34
C LEU A 212 15.91 -6.02 -17.03
N PRO A 213 15.60 -5.53 -15.82
CA PRO A 213 14.25 -5.11 -15.49
C PRO A 213 13.71 -4.08 -16.47
N SER A 214 12.40 -4.04 -16.65
CA SER A 214 11.73 -3.08 -17.51
C SER A 214 11.94 -1.62 -17.06
N ILE A 215 12.27 -1.43 -15.79
CA ILE A 215 12.46 -0.13 -15.15
C ILE A 215 13.84 -0.13 -14.49
N TYR A 216 14.71 0.75 -14.96
CA TYR A 216 16.08 0.90 -14.46
C TYR A 216 16.54 2.36 -14.58
N GLY A 217 17.59 2.71 -13.84
CA GLY A 217 18.16 4.07 -13.79
C GLY A 217 17.78 4.86 -12.53
N ASP A 218 18.27 6.10 -12.42
CA ASP A 218 18.15 6.88 -11.19
C ASP A 218 16.70 7.29 -10.86
N CYS A 219 16.24 6.82 -9.71
CA CYS A 219 14.87 7.02 -9.20
C CYS A 219 13.80 6.53 -10.21
N ALA A 220 14.11 5.48 -10.98
CA ALA A 220 13.23 4.94 -12.01
C ALA A 220 11.94 4.36 -11.43
N PHE A 221 11.97 3.71 -10.26
CA PHE A 221 10.76 3.22 -9.60
C PHE A 221 9.77 4.36 -9.31
N LEU A 222 10.24 5.43 -8.67
CA LEU A 222 9.44 6.61 -8.37
C LEU A 222 8.86 7.26 -9.65
N LYS A 223 9.70 7.48 -10.67
CA LYS A 223 9.32 8.20 -11.90
C LYS A 223 8.39 7.38 -12.81
N SER A 224 8.66 6.08 -12.95
CA SER A 224 7.99 5.22 -13.93
C SER A 224 6.81 4.45 -13.35
N ILE A 225 6.77 4.22 -12.04
CA ILE A 225 5.63 3.55 -11.37
C ILE A 225 4.85 4.55 -10.53
N VAL A 226 5.46 5.06 -9.47
CA VAL A 226 4.72 5.80 -8.42
C VAL A 226 4.08 7.07 -8.97
N MET A 227 4.83 7.88 -9.72
CA MET A 227 4.34 9.15 -10.27
C MET A 227 3.14 8.98 -11.23
N PRO A 228 3.14 8.06 -12.21
CA PRO A 228 1.97 7.81 -13.06
C PRO A 228 0.70 7.38 -12.31
N PHE A 229 0.83 6.47 -11.34
CA PHE A 229 -0.31 6.07 -10.51
C PHE A 229 -0.82 7.23 -9.65
N TYR A 230 0.10 7.97 -9.02
CA TYR A 230 -0.25 9.15 -8.23
C TYR A 230 -0.92 10.23 -9.06
N LYS A 231 -0.43 10.50 -10.29
CA LYS A 231 -1.03 11.48 -11.20
C LYS A 231 -2.47 11.10 -11.55
N THR A 232 -2.73 9.82 -11.80
CA THR A 232 -4.09 9.33 -12.07
C THR A 232 -5.02 9.57 -10.88
N ILE A 233 -4.56 9.24 -9.67
CA ILE A 233 -5.31 9.51 -8.43
C ILE A 233 -5.57 11.00 -8.27
N LYS A 234 -4.54 11.84 -8.46
CA LYS A 234 -4.65 13.29 -8.36
C LYS A 234 -5.68 13.84 -9.35
N THR A 235 -5.63 13.42 -10.62
CA THR A 235 -6.58 13.84 -11.66
C THR A 235 -8.02 13.44 -11.31
N GLU A 236 -8.24 12.24 -10.73
CA GLU A 236 -9.58 11.83 -10.29
C GLU A 236 -10.08 12.67 -9.10
N VAL A 237 -9.20 12.97 -8.13
CA VAL A 237 -9.52 13.84 -6.98
C VAL A 237 -9.78 15.28 -7.42
N ASP A 238 -8.98 15.85 -8.30
CA ASP A 238 -9.19 17.20 -8.85
C ASP A 238 -10.54 17.26 -9.59
N SER A 239 -10.94 16.15 -10.25
CA SER A 239 -12.24 16.06 -10.92
C SER A 239 -13.44 16.08 -9.96
N SER A 240 -13.23 15.78 -8.67
CA SER A 240 -14.26 15.74 -7.60
C SER A 240 -14.75 17.11 -7.15
N ASN A 241 -14.05 18.20 -7.49
CA ASN A 241 -14.34 19.57 -7.07
C ASN A 241 -14.48 19.70 -5.52
N ASN A 242 -13.44 19.29 -4.79
CA ASN A 242 -13.41 19.23 -3.32
C ASN A 242 -14.56 18.42 -2.69
N GLY A 243 -14.96 17.32 -3.35
CA GLY A 243 -16.05 16.45 -2.85
C GLY A 243 -17.47 17.00 -3.07
N THR A 244 -17.62 18.11 -3.80
CA THR A 244 -18.93 18.71 -4.08
C THR A 244 -19.69 17.94 -5.17
N LYS A 245 -18.99 17.21 -6.04
CA LYS A 245 -19.63 16.38 -7.07
C LYS A 245 -20.14 15.07 -6.48
N PRO A 246 -21.27 14.54 -7.02
CA PRO A 246 -21.78 13.22 -6.64
C PRO A 246 -20.68 12.16 -6.70
N HIS A 247 -20.62 11.26 -5.71
CA HIS A 247 -19.67 10.15 -5.64
C HIS A 247 -19.77 9.14 -6.81
N SER A 248 -20.79 9.29 -7.66
CA SER A 248 -20.96 8.56 -8.92
C SER A 248 -20.12 9.13 -10.07
N ALA A 249 -19.68 10.39 -9.98
CA ALA A 249 -19.06 11.14 -11.08
C ALA A 249 -17.52 11.07 -11.10
N TRP A 250 -16.90 10.49 -10.07
CA TRP A 250 -15.45 10.38 -9.89
C TRP A 250 -15.07 9.11 -9.13
N ARG A 251 -13.82 8.65 -9.29
CA ARG A 251 -13.31 7.41 -8.67
C ARG A 251 -12.49 7.70 -7.42
N ASN A 252 -12.76 7.01 -6.32
CA ASN A 252 -11.91 7.07 -5.11
C ASN A 252 -10.77 6.04 -5.17
N TYR A 253 -9.86 6.07 -4.20
CA TYR A 253 -8.81 5.06 -3.99
C TYR A 253 -9.35 3.64 -4.03
N ASP A 254 -10.51 3.39 -3.42
CA ASP A 254 -11.14 2.08 -3.41
C ASP A 254 -11.56 1.62 -4.82
N ASP A 255 -12.20 2.52 -5.59
CA ASP A 255 -12.60 2.25 -6.99
C ASP A 255 -11.38 2.04 -7.92
N LEU A 256 -10.24 2.69 -7.61
CA LEU A 256 -8.98 2.49 -8.32
C LEU A 256 -8.33 1.17 -7.94
N ASN A 257 -8.41 0.81 -6.66
CA ASN A 257 -7.84 -0.40 -6.10
C ASN A 257 -8.60 -1.66 -6.53
N GLU A 258 -9.93 -1.57 -6.67
CA GLU A 258 -10.80 -2.64 -7.16
C GLU A 258 -10.35 -3.19 -8.52
N PHE A 259 -9.75 -2.35 -9.37
CA PHE A 259 -9.20 -2.80 -10.65
C PHE A 259 -8.19 -3.96 -10.51
N PHE A 260 -7.43 -4.00 -9.42
CA PHE A 260 -6.41 -5.02 -9.13
C PHE A 260 -6.98 -6.29 -8.52
N TRP A 261 -8.28 -6.32 -8.21
CA TRP A 261 -9.03 -7.54 -7.88
C TRP A 261 -9.47 -8.31 -9.12
N SER A 262 -9.29 -7.75 -10.32
CA SER A 262 -9.64 -8.43 -11.56
C SER A 262 -8.40 -8.90 -12.32
N ARG A 263 -8.48 -10.09 -12.92
CA ARG A 263 -7.47 -10.56 -13.90
C ARG A 263 -7.28 -9.62 -15.09
N ARG A 264 -8.19 -8.66 -15.28
CA ARG A 264 -8.08 -7.59 -16.27
C ARG A 264 -6.83 -6.74 -16.08
N CYS A 265 -6.30 -6.58 -14.86
CA CYS A 265 -5.06 -5.83 -14.62
C CYS A 265 -3.89 -6.40 -15.43
N PHE A 266 -3.67 -7.71 -15.40
CA PHE A 266 -2.61 -8.38 -16.16
C PHE A 266 -2.70 -8.21 -17.68
N ARG A 267 -3.92 -8.12 -18.22
CA ARG A 267 -4.13 -8.00 -19.68
C ARG A 267 -4.14 -6.56 -20.17
N LYS A 268 -4.77 -5.65 -19.41
CA LYS A 268 -4.97 -4.26 -19.83
C LYS A 268 -3.83 -3.35 -19.40
N LEU A 269 -3.34 -3.51 -18.17
CA LEU A 269 -2.25 -2.69 -17.63
C LEU A 269 -0.88 -3.19 -18.11
N SER A 270 -0.76 -4.52 -18.30
CA SER A 270 0.44 -5.24 -18.74
C SER A 270 1.69 -4.98 -17.89
N TRP A 271 2.76 -5.72 -18.17
CA TRP A 271 4.09 -5.45 -17.62
C TRP A 271 5.14 -5.67 -18.72
N PRO A 272 5.93 -4.66 -19.14
CA PRO A 272 5.98 -3.27 -18.65
C PRO A 272 4.62 -2.53 -18.67
N ILE A 273 4.50 -1.50 -17.83
CA ILE A 273 3.24 -0.75 -17.66
C ILE A 273 2.85 -0.07 -18.98
N ASN A 274 1.65 -0.37 -19.47
CA ASN A 274 1.05 0.32 -20.60
C ASN A 274 0.32 1.59 -20.12
N PHE A 275 0.98 2.74 -20.29
CA PHE A 275 0.41 4.05 -19.96
C PHE A 275 -0.78 4.46 -20.84
N GLY A 276 -1.02 3.77 -21.96
CA GLY A 276 -2.22 3.93 -22.79
C GLY A 276 -3.42 3.11 -22.32
N SER A 277 -3.28 2.36 -21.22
CA SER A 277 -4.39 1.58 -20.67
C SER A 277 -5.50 2.48 -20.09
N ASN A 278 -6.75 2.01 -20.18
CA ASN A 278 -7.94 2.70 -19.66
C ASN A 278 -7.93 2.93 -18.13
N TYR A 279 -6.88 2.50 -17.44
CA TYR A 279 -6.65 2.76 -16.03
C TYR A 279 -6.13 4.19 -15.79
N PHE A 280 -5.22 4.67 -16.64
CA PHE A 280 -4.56 5.97 -16.47
C PHE A 280 -5.39 7.13 -17.01
N ASP A 281 -5.04 8.34 -16.58
CA ASP A 281 -5.69 9.58 -16.98
C ASP A 281 -5.41 10.02 -18.43
N THR A 282 -4.52 9.32 -19.13
CA THR A 282 -4.14 9.54 -20.54
C THR A 282 -5.30 9.31 -21.51
N VAL A 283 -6.29 8.51 -21.11
CA VAL A 283 -7.46 8.17 -21.94
C VAL A 283 -8.64 9.12 -21.63
N VAL A 284 -9.43 9.47 -22.64
CA VAL A 284 -10.67 10.27 -22.49
C VAL A 284 -11.57 9.64 -21.42
N LYS A 285 -12.14 10.47 -20.53
CA LYS A 285 -12.90 10.02 -19.35
C LYS A 285 -14.02 9.01 -19.66
N SER A 286 -14.66 9.10 -20.84
CA SER A 286 -15.70 8.16 -21.30
C SER A 286 -15.20 6.74 -21.55
N ASN A 287 -13.91 6.58 -21.90
CA ASN A 287 -13.29 5.29 -22.22
C ASN A 287 -12.50 4.71 -21.05
N ARG A 288 -12.39 5.45 -19.93
CA ARG A 288 -11.77 4.96 -18.70
C ARG A 288 -12.62 3.88 -18.05
N ILE A 289 -11.98 3.04 -17.25
CA ILE A 289 -12.70 2.02 -16.48
C ILE A 289 -13.62 2.73 -15.49
N GLY A 290 -14.92 2.61 -15.72
CA GLY A 290 -15.96 3.14 -14.85
C GLY A 290 -15.98 2.44 -13.49
N LYS A 291 -16.75 3.03 -12.57
CA LYS A 291 -16.96 2.50 -11.22
C LYS A 291 -17.57 1.10 -11.28
N THR A 292 -16.86 0.12 -10.73
CA THR A 292 -17.27 -1.30 -10.71
C THR A 292 -18.09 -1.66 -9.47
N GLY A 293 -18.07 -0.82 -8.44
CA GLY A 293 -18.85 -0.97 -7.22
C GLY A 293 -20.23 -0.31 -7.22
N PHE A 294 -21.00 -0.67 -6.20
CA PHE A 294 -22.29 -0.07 -5.85
C PHE A 294 -22.16 1.45 -5.73
N VAL A 295 -22.89 2.17 -6.59
CA VAL A 295 -23.03 3.62 -6.47
C VAL A 295 -24.13 3.86 -5.45
N GLU A 296 -23.74 4.17 -4.21
CA GLU A 296 -24.69 4.66 -3.22
C GLU A 296 -25.21 6.02 -3.70
N GLN A 297 -26.39 6.03 -4.32
CA GLN A 297 -27.12 7.26 -4.56
C GLN A 297 -27.65 7.76 -3.22
N ARG A 298 -26.90 8.66 -2.57
CA ARG A 298 -27.35 9.33 -1.35
C ARG A 298 -28.51 10.26 -1.69
N SER A 299 -29.73 9.75 -1.57
CA SER A 299 -30.95 10.56 -1.63
C SER A 299 -31.45 10.84 -0.21
N PHE A 300 -32.21 11.93 -0.02
CA PHE A 300 -32.91 12.19 1.23
C PHE A 300 -33.78 10.99 1.67
N TRP A 301 -34.36 10.28 0.70
CA TRP A 301 -35.17 9.08 0.95
C TRP A 301 -34.39 7.91 1.54
N ASN A 302 -33.06 7.85 1.38
CA ASN A 302 -32.23 6.82 2.03
C ASN A 302 -32.18 7.02 3.55
N VAL A 303 -32.33 8.24 4.05
CA VAL A 303 -32.42 8.51 5.50
C VAL A 303 -33.76 8.00 6.03
N TYR A 304 -34.85 8.24 5.30
CA TYR A 304 -36.17 7.72 5.65
C TYR A 304 -36.17 6.18 5.65
N ARG A 305 -35.58 5.54 4.63
CA ARG A 305 -35.47 4.09 4.53
C ARG A 305 -34.60 3.46 5.62
N SER A 306 -33.44 4.05 5.90
CA SER A 306 -32.50 3.51 6.89
C SER A 306 -33.06 3.56 8.33
N PHE A 307 -33.98 4.49 8.59
CA PHE A 307 -34.60 4.68 9.90
C PHE A 307 -36.13 4.55 9.85
N ASP A 308 -36.65 3.65 9.01
CA ASP A 308 -38.09 3.46 8.76
C ASP A 308 -38.91 3.30 10.05
N LYS A 309 -38.44 2.46 10.98
CA LYS A 309 -39.12 2.18 12.25
C LYS A 309 -39.21 3.43 13.13
N LEU A 310 -38.18 4.28 13.10
CA LEU A 310 -38.15 5.51 13.90
C LEU A 310 -39.15 6.52 13.35
N TRP A 311 -39.22 6.69 12.03
CA TRP A 311 -40.18 7.60 11.40
C TRP A 311 -41.62 7.15 11.60
N VAL A 312 -41.90 5.85 11.43
CA VAL A 312 -43.22 5.27 11.68
C VAL A 312 -43.65 5.48 13.13
N LEU A 313 -42.73 5.24 14.08
CA LEU A 313 -43.00 5.48 15.50
C LEU A 313 -43.34 6.95 15.77
N LEU A 314 -42.51 7.88 15.29
CA LEU A 314 -42.68 9.32 15.55
C LEU A 314 -43.99 9.86 14.97
N ILE A 315 -44.35 9.49 13.74
CA ILE A 315 -45.57 9.97 13.08
C ILE A 315 -46.81 9.43 13.79
N LEU A 316 -46.84 8.13 14.11
CA LEU A 316 -47.97 7.53 14.82
C LEU A 316 -48.10 8.06 16.26
N PHE A 317 -46.97 8.23 16.95
CA PHE A 317 -46.95 8.80 18.28
C PHE A 317 -47.45 10.25 18.26
N LEU A 318 -47.04 11.05 17.27
CA LEU A 318 -47.48 12.42 17.11
C LEU A 318 -48.99 12.49 16.82
N GLN A 319 -49.50 11.67 15.91
CA GLN A 319 -50.93 11.59 15.61
C GLN A 319 -51.75 11.17 16.83
N ALA A 320 -51.32 10.11 17.53
CA ALA A 320 -51.96 9.66 18.76
C ALA A 320 -51.92 10.74 19.86
N SER A 321 -50.83 11.49 19.96
CA SER A 321 -50.68 12.59 20.92
C SER A 321 -51.62 13.74 20.60
N PHE A 322 -51.79 14.11 19.32
CA PHE A 322 -52.75 15.14 18.92
C PHE A 322 -54.19 14.74 19.27
N ILE A 323 -54.58 13.49 18.99
CA ILE A 323 -55.92 12.97 19.32
C ILE A 323 -56.12 12.92 20.85
N ALA A 324 -55.10 12.51 21.61
CA ALA A 324 -55.19 12.40 23.05
C ALA A 324 -55.17 13.75 23.80
N TRP A 325 -54.77 14.84 23.14
CA TRP A 325 -54.69 16.18 23.76
C TRP A 325 -56.01 16.96 23.71
N GLU A 326 -57.05 16.43 23.06
CA GLU A 326 -58.32 17.15 22.92
C GLU A 326 -59.15 17.13 24.23
N GLY A 327 -58.98 18.18 25.04
CA GLY A 327 -59.92 18.54 26.11
C GLY A 327 -59.78 17.77 27.43
N THR A 328 -58.58 17.26 27.77
CA THR A 328 -58.28 16.67 29.10
C THR A 328 -56.90 17.11 29.61
N GLU A 329 -56.70 17.09 30.93
CA GLU A 329 -55.43 17.51 31.57
C GLU A 329 -54.32 16.47 31.42
N TYR A 330 -54.69 15.18 31.25
CA TYR A 330 -53.76 14.07 31.07
C TYR A 330 -54.18 13.11 29.93
N PRO A 331 -53.25 12.66 29.05
CA PRO A 331 -53.56 11.84 27.88
C PRO A 331 -54.24 10.48 28.19
N TRP A 332 -53.95 9.88 29.34
CA TRP A 332 -54.52 8.58 29.73
C TRP A 332 -55.99 8.66 30.17
N GLN A 333 -56.45 9.84 30.61
CA GLN A 333 -57.86 10.07 30.95
C GLN A 333 -58.72 10.22 29.68
N ALA A 334 -58.13 10.73 28.60
CA ALA A 334 -58.78 10.86 27.29
C ALA A 334 -59.13 9.48 26.69
N LEU A 335 -58.30 8.46 26.93
CA LEU A 335 -58.43 7.10 26.39
C LEU A 335 -59.66 6.31 26.91
N GLU A 336 -60.33 6.76 27.97
CA GLU A 336 -61.56 6.14 28.47
C GLU A 336 -62.80 6.51 27.64
N ARG A 337 -62.74 7.57 26.83
CA ARG A 337 -63.86 8.00 25.98
C ARG A 337 -63.93 7.12 24.74
N ARG A 338 -65.11 6.52 24.49
CA ARG A 338 -65.36 5.68 23.31
C ARG A 338 -65.13 6.42 21.99
N ASP A 339 -65.46 7.70 21.93
CA ASP A 339 -65.31 8.49 20.70
C ASP A 339 -63.83 8.66 20.32
N LEU A 340 -62.96 8.91 21.31
CA LEU A 340 -61.51 9.00 21.11
C LEU A 340 -60.87 7.65 20.79
N GLN A 341 -61.42 6.54 21.29
CA GLN A 341 -60.97 5.20 20.90
C GLN A 341 -61.24 4.92 19.42
N VAL A 342 -62.38 5.37 18.89
CA VAL A 342 -62.69 5.27 17.46
C VAL A 342 -61.76 6.15 16.64
N GLU A 343 -61.44 7.35 17.12
CA GLU A 343 -60.53 8.26 16.43
C GLU A 343 -59.08 7.76 16.44
N LEU A 344 -58.64 7.08 17.51
CA LEU A 344 -57.34 6.40 17.55
C LEU A 344 -57.22 5.27 16.53
N LEU A 345 -58.33 4.71 16.01
CA LEU A 345 -58.26 3.74 14.92
C LEU A 345 -57.73 4.37 13.61
N THR A 346 -57.78 5.70 13.48
CA THR A 346 -57.14 6.39 12.34
C THR A 346 -55.62 6.20 12.31
N CYS A 347 -54.98 5.88 13.44
CA CYS A 347 -53.56 5.51 13.50
C CYS A 347 -53.27 4.21 12.74
N PHE A 348 -54.22 3.27 12.64
CA PHE A 348 -54.04 2.06 11.83
C PHE A 348 -54.08 2.36 10.34
N ILE A 349 -54.91 3.32 9.92
CA ILE A 349 -55.00 3.77 8.53
C ILE A 349 -53.69 4.46 8.12
N THR A 350 -53.19 5.37 8.95
CA THR A 350 -51.90 6.05 8.69
C THR A 350 -50.73 5.08 8.75
N TRP A 351 -50.72 4.11 9.66
CA TRP A 351 -49.73 3.04 9.66
C TRP A 351 -49.74 2.23 8.35
N GLY A 352 -50.92 1.87 7.85
CA GLY A 352 -51.07 1.22 6.55
C GLY A 352 -50.51 2.05 5.40
N GLY A 353 -50.79 3.36 5.39
CA GLY A 353 -50.24 4.30 4.41
C GLY A 353 -48.71 4.41 4.46
N LEU A 354 -48.12 4.47 5.66
CA LEU A 354 -46.67 4.52 5.84
C LEU A 354 -45.99 3.22 5.40
N ARG A 355 -46.61 2.05 5.64
CA ARG A 355 -46.12 0.76 5.15
C ARG A 355 -46.20 0.62 3.64
N PHE A 356 -47.25 1.17 3.04
CA PHE A 356 -47.38 1.22 1.58
C PHE A 356 -46.30 2.12 0.96
N LEU A 357 -46.09 3.32 1.53
CA LEU A 357 -45.01 4.21 1.11
C LEU A 357 -43.63 3.57 1.24
N GLN A 358 -43.37 2.85 2.34
CA GLN A 358 -42.14 2.09 2.52
C GLN A 358 -41.96 1.04 1.42
N SER A 359 -43.01 0.28 1.11
CA SER A 359 -42.98 -0.73 0.05
C SER A 359 -42.66 -0.11 -1.32
N ILE A 360 -43.20 1.08 -1.62
CA ILE A 360 -42.88 1.83 -2.84
C ILE A 360 -41.40 2.27 -2.85
N LEU A 361 -40.89 2.79 -1.74
CA LEU A 361 -39.49 3.24 -1.63
C LEU A 361 -38.51 2.06 -1.76
N ASP A 362 -38.81 0.92 -1.14
CA ASP A 362 -38.00 -0.29 -1.26
C ASP A 362 -38.04 -0.82 -2.70
N ALA A 363 -39.21 -0.85 -3.34
CA ALA A 363 -39.34 -1.23 -4.74
C ALA A 363 -38.56 -0.28 -5.65
N GLY A 364 -38.71 1.04 -5.50
CA GLY A 364 -38.05 2.04 -6.34
C GLY A 364 -36.53 2.06 -6.18
N THR A 365 -36.03 1.90 -4.95
CA THR A 365 -34.58 1.85 -4.69
C THR A 365 -33.95 0.55 -5.21
N GLN A 366 -34.64 -0.58 -5.09
CA GLN A 366 -34.19 -1.87 -5.66
C GLN A 366 -34.37 -1.94 -7.18
N TYR A 367 -35.33 -1.22 -7.76
CA TYR A 367 -35.54 -1.19 -9.21
C TYR A 367 -34.30 -0.69 -9.97
N SER A 368 -33.58 0.29 -9.39
CA SER A 368 -32.30 0.77 -9.94
C SER A 368 -31.19 -0.30 -9.95
N LEU A 369 -31.25 -1.29 -9.05
CA LEU A 369 -30.29 -2.38 -8.94
C LEU A 369 -30.62 -3.56 -9.86
N VAL A 370 -31.91 -3.83 -10.09
CA VAL A 370 -32.38 -4.97 -10.90
C VAL A 370 -32.28 -4.68 -12.41
N LEU A 371 -32.40 -3.42 -12.84
CA LEU A 371 -32.41 -3.07 -14.26
C LEU A 371 -31.05 -2.80 -14.89
N GLY A 372 -29.95 -2.84 -14.14
CA GLY A 372 -28.59 -2.78 -14.70
C GLY A 372 -28.34 -1.62 -15.67
N THR A 373 -29.13 -0.56 -15.58
CA THR A 373 -29.07 0.60 -16.47
C THR A 373 -28.94 1.84 -15.62
N GLN A 374 -27.79 2.48 -15.77
CA GLN A 374 -27.59 3.89 -15.47
C GLN A 374 -28.70 4.68 -16.18
N CYS A 375 -29.82 4.93 -15.49
CA CYS A 375 -30.81 5.87 -15.97
C CYS A 375 -30.65 7.18 -15.20
N CYS A 376 -30.15 8.16 -15.95
CA CYS A 376 -30.27 9.57 -15.69
C CYS A 376 -31.61 9.91 -15.05
N TRP A 377 -31.56 10.48 -13.85
CA TRP A 377 -32.53 11.50 -13.44
C TRP A 377 -31.71 12.63 -12.82
N VAL A 378 -31.60 13.69 -13.64
CA VAL A 378 -31.17 15.09 -13.44
C VAL A 378 -30.15 15.38 -12.35
#